data_AF-A0A353F0D0-F1
#
_entry.id   AF-A0A353F0D0-F1
#
_cell.length_a   1.000
_cell.length_b   1.000
_cell.length_c   1.000
_cell.angle_alpha   90.00
_cell.angle_beta   90.00
_cell.angle_gamma   90.00
#
_symmetry.space_group_name_H-M   'P 1'
#
loop_
_entity.id
_entity.type
_entity.pdbx_description
1 polymer ?
#
loop_
_entity_poly.entity_id
_entity_poly.type
_entity_poly.pdbx_seq_one_letter_code
_entity_poly.pdbx_strand_id
1 'polypeptide(L)'
;GFMTWEGYNYEDAVLLNEKLVRDDVYTSLHIEEYTHEARDTKLGPEEITREIPNVGEDALKDLNAEGIVKRGTEVRSGDILVGKITPKGETELTAEERLLRAIFGEKSREVRDTSLRLAHGESGIVVDVRVFSHDAGDELPAGVNKVVKVYIAQKRKISVGDKMAGRHGNKGVVSRILPPEDMPFLPDGTPLDIVLNPLGVPSRMNIGQVLEVHLGIAAKKLGWKIMTPVFDGAHEKDILECLKMAGLQRDIFPLENPEGKALFEATVDEETGEESLRELTPEDRENAELIDRLRAEKRLKILDGKTILYDGRTGEPFDNPVTVGIMYYLKLHHLVDDKIHARSNGPYSLVTQQPLGGKAQFGGQRFGEMEVWALEAYGAAYTLQELLTVKSDDINGRRRAYEAIIKGQNIPTPGIPESFKVLVKELQSLALDVRVQDKNGNDIDLSELCVEDDPYPISRVDASAIAEALSKSGDEDELEDSNQILDEDGNPIEDDETEDDDELFGKEEDDAYGTEFFDDGDGDGADE
;
A
#
# COMPACT_ATOMS: atom_id res chain seq x y z
N GLY A 1 23.63 -8.77 3.38
CA GLY A 1 24.95 -8.15 3.17
C GLY A 1 24.78 -6.67 2.94
N PHE A 2 25.77 -5.85 3.31
CA PHE A 2 25.77 -4.40 3.10
C PHE A 2 26.59 -4.03 1.86
N MET A 3 25.94 -3.89 0.71
CA MET A 3 26.56 -3.47 -0.55
C MET A 3 25.52 -2.81 -1.44
N THR A 4 25.93 -2.00 -2.39
CA THR A 4 25.02 -1.46 -3.42
C THR A 4 24.80 -2.47 -4.54
N TRP A 5 23.62 -2.48 -5.13
CA TRP A 5 23.25 -3.41 -6.22
C TRP A 5 22.42 -2.73 -7.30
N GLU A 6 23.07 -2.24 -8.37
CA GLU A 6 22.44 -1.68 -9.59
C GLU A 6 21.29 -0.68 -9.35
N GLY A 7 21.27 0.01 -8.22
CA GLY A 7 20.18 0.91 -7.83
C GLY A 7 18.91 0.22 -7.29
N TYR A 8 18.83 -1.12 -7.28
CA TYR A 8 17.69 -1.82 -6.68
C TYR A 8 17.60 -1.60 -5.17
N ASN A 9 18.72 -1.34 -4.50
CA ASN A 9 18.72 -0.89 -3.11
C ASN A 9 19.06 0.60 -2.97
N TYR A 10 18.64 1.43 -3.92
CA TYR A 10 18.78 2.88 -3.81
C TYR A 10 18.00 3.41 -2.58
N GLU A 11 18.58 4.38 -1.87
CA GLU A 11 18.08 4.87 -0.57
C GLU A 11 17.81 3.72 0.41
N ASP A 12 16.54 3.51 0.75
CA ASP A 12 16.05 2.54 1.73
C ASP A 12 15.43 1.29 1.07
N ALA A 13 15.55 1.14 -0.25
CA ALA A 13 15.05 -0.03 -0.92
C ALA A 13 15.80 -1.31 -0.51
N VAL A 14 15.08 -2.43 -0.43
CA VAL A 14 15.61 -3.72 -0.01
C VAL A 14 15.53 -4.72 -1.16
N LEU A 15 16.65 -5.37 -1.42
CA LEU A 15 16.75 -6.47 -2.37
C LEU A 15 16.58 -7.80 -1.64
N LEU A 16 15.71 -8.66 -2.15
CA LEU A 16 15.43 -9.97 -1.57
C LEU A 16 15.82 -11.11 -2.51
N ASN A 17 16.26 -12.22 -1.92
CA ASN A 17 16.41 -13.50 -2.62
C ASN A 17 15.04 -14.20 -2.76
N GLU A 18 14.72 -14.67 -3.95
CA GLU A 18 13.50 -15.45 -4.24
C GLU A 18 13.41 -16.72 -3.39
N LYS A 19 14.54 -17.27 -2.94
CA LYS A 19 14.58 -18.39 -1.99
C LYS A 19 13.70 -18.13 -0.76
N LEU A 20 13.70 -16.91 -0.22
CA LEU A 20 12.88 -16.55 0.94
C LEU A 20 11.38 -16.64 0.67
N VAL A 21 10.97 -16.40 -0.57
CA VAL A 21 9.57 -16.53 -1.04
C VAL A 21 9.21 -18.00 -1.24
N ARG A 22 10.14 -18.79 -1.81
CA ARG A 22 9.96 -20.23 -2.06
C ARG A 22 9.85 -21.01 -0.75
N ASP A 23 10.68 -20.66 0.23
CA ASP A 23 10.75 -21.31 1.55
C ASP A 23 9.69 -20.77 2.55
N ASP A 24 8.77 -19.91 2.09
CA ASP A 24 7.68 -19.30 2.87
C ASP A 24 8.14 -18.53 4.13
N VAL A 25 9.39 -18.02 4.16
CA VAL A 25 10.01 -17.39 5.34
C VAL A 25 9.23 -16.15 5.82
N TYR A 26 8.81 -15.29 4.90
CA TYR A 26 8.08 -14.04 5.19
C TYR A 26 6.61 -14.12 4.79
N THR A 27 5.93 -15.17 5.26
CA THR A 27 4.52 -15.42 4.94
C THR A 27 3.61 -15.22 6.14
N SER A 28 2.55 -14.45 5.96
CA SER A 28 1.52 -14.20 6.97
C SER A 28 0.16 -14.74 6.54
N LEU A 29 -0.69 -15.07 7.51
CA LEU A 29 -2.09 -15.41 7.31
C LEU A 29 -2.93 -14.21 7.77
N HIS A 30 -3.74 -13.67 6.87
CA HIS A 30 -4.66 -12.58 7.13
C HIS A 30 -6.08 -13.14 7.08
N ILE A 31 -6.93 -12.77 8.04
CA ILE A 31 -8.32 -13.20 8.09
C ILE A 31 -9.16 -11.93 8.15
N GLU A 32 -10.04 -11.78 7.16
CA GLU A 32 -10.95 -10.64 7.07
C GLU A 32 -12.39 -11.10 7.31
N GLU A 33 -13.15 -10.26 8.02
CA GLU A 33 -14.56 -10.48 8.35
C GLU A 33 -15.41 -9.61 7.42
N TYR A 34 -16.28 -10.25 6.64
CA TYR A 34 -17.30 -9.56 5.86
C TYR A 34 -18.65 -9.83 6.49
N THR A 35 -19.37 -8.75 6.81
CA THR A 35 -20.69 -8.84 7.44
C THR A 35 -21.75 -8.33 6.46
N HIS A 36 -22.87 -9.02 6.40
CA HIS A 36 -24.04 -8.58 5.68
C HIS A 36 -25.31 -8.84 6.48
N GLU A 37 -26.23 -7.88 6.43
CA GLU A 37 -27.44 -7.86 7.24
C GLU A 37 -28.67 -7.79 6.34
N ALA A 38 -29.72 -8.49 6.75
CA ALA A 38 -31.04 -8.43 6.15
C ALA A 38 -31.98 -7.66 7.08
N ARG A 39 -32.56 -6.58 6.59
CA ARG A 39 -33.37 -5.63 7.38
C ARG A 39 -34.82 -5.59 6.94
N ASP A 40 -35.69 -5.17 7.84
CA ASP A 40 -37.07 -4.81 7.52
C ASP A 40 -37.11 -3.38 6.97
N THR A 41 -37.35 -3.23 5.66
CA THR A 41 -37.55 -1.91 5.04
C THR A 41 -39.04 -1.55 4.98
N LYS A 42 -39.36 -0.28 4.71
CA LYS A 42 -40.76 0.16 4.53
C LYS A 42 -41.44 -0.49 3.32
N LEU A 43 -40.66 -0.88 2.32
CA LEU A 43 -41.14 -1.50 1.07
C LEU A 43 -41.31 -3.02 1.20
N GLY A 44 -40.70 -3.62 2.22
CA GLY A 44 -40.78 -5.04 2.54
C GLY A 44 -39.50 -5.55 3.22
N PRO A 45 -39.51 -6.79 3.73
CA PRO A 45 -38.33 -7.39 4.32
C PRO A 45 -37.27 -7.68 3.24
N GLU A 46 -36.01 -7.40 3.53
CA GLU A 46 -34.89 -7.94 2.77
C GLU A 46 -34.72 -9.42 3.08
N GLU A 47 -34.42 -10.21 2.06
CA GLU A 47 -34.28 -11.66 2.20
C GLU A 47 -32.89 -12.10 1.74
N ILE A 48 -32.23 -12.93 2.57
CA ILE A 48 -31.02 -13.65 2.18
C ILE A 48 -31.44 -14.93 1.47
N THR A 49 -31.13 -15.02 0.18
CA THR A 49 -31.56 -16.13 -0.68
C THR A 49 -30.58 -16.39 -1.81
N ARG A 50 -30.61 -17.61 -2.33
CA ARG A 50 -29.89 -18.01 -3.55
C ARG A 50 -30.57 -17.50 -4.82
N GLU A 51 -31.86 -17.15 -4.77
CA GLU A 51 -32.65 -16.71 -5.91
C GLU A 51 -32.40 -15.23 -6.24
N ILE A 52 -31.23 -14.93 -6.80
CA ILE A 52 -30.78 -13.57 -7.09
C ILE A 52 -31.15 -13.20 -8.54
N PRO A 53 -31.80 -12.05 -8.79
CA PRO A 53 -32.17 -11.64 -10.14
C PRO A 53 -30.93 -11.29 -10.97
N ASN A 54 -30.94 -11.70 -12.24
CA ASN A 54 -29.94 -11.35 -13.27
C ASN A 54 -28.54 -11.95 -13.03
N VAL A 55 -28.45 -12.97 -12.19
CA VAL A 55 -27.22 -13.71 -11.91
C VAL A 55 -27.29 -15.09 -12.58
N GLY A 56 -26.24 -15.45 -13.34
CA GLY A 56 -26.14 -16.76 -13.98
C GLY A 56 -25.81 -17.90 -13.01
N GLU A 57 -26.12 -19.15 -13.37
CA GLU A 57 -25.90 -20.33 -12.50
C GLU A 57 -24.43 -20.49 -12.08
N ASP A 58 -23.49 -20.09 -12.94
CA ASP A 58 -22.04 -20.18 -12.67
C ASP A 58 -21.63 -19.34 -11.44
N ALA A 59 -22.26 -18.19 -11.23
CA ALA A 59 -21.99 -17.33 -10.08
C ALA A 59 -22.67 -17.82 -8.78
N LEU A 60 -23.67 -18.71 -8.90
CA LEU A 60 -24.41 -19.27 -7.77
C LEU A 60 -23.90 -20.64 -7.33
N LYS A 61 -22.92 -21.23 -8.04
CA LYS A 61 -22.43 -22.61 -7.79
C LYS A 61 -21.88 -22.79 -6.36
N ASP A 62 -21.25 -21.75 -5.84
CA ASP A 62 -20.53 -21.76 -4.56
C ASP A 62 -21.44 -21.44 -3.36
N LEU A 63 -22.65 -20.96 -3.62
CA LEU A 63 -23.67 -20.69 -2.62
C LEU A 63 -24.39 -21.98 -2.18
N ASN A 64 -24.80 -22.03 -0.92
CA ASN A 64 -25.66 -23.05 -0.35
C ASN A 64 -27.14 -22.77 -0.70
N ALA A 65 -28.07 -23.59 -0.20
CA ALA A 65 -29.51 -23.43 -0.46
C ALA A 65 -30.09 -22.11 0.09
N GLU A 66 -29.47 -21.54 1.12
CA GLU A 66 -29.86 -20.26 1.73
C GLU A 66 -29.23 -19.04 1.04
N GLY A 67 -28.39 -19.23 0.01
CA GLY A 67 -27.70 -18.12 -0.66
C GLY A 67 -26.41 -17.67 0.02
N ILE A 68 -25.82 -18.47 0.92
CA ILE A 68 -24.57 -18.14 1.62
C ILE A 68 -23.43 -19.00 1.09
N VAL A 69 -22.26 -18.41 0.91
CA VAL A 69 -21.06 -19.13 0.43
C VAL A 69 -20.68 -20.29 1.35
N LYS A 70 -20.23 -21.40 0.75
CA LYS A 70 -19.81 -22.59 1.50
C LYS A 70 -18.42 -22.42 2.11
N ARG A 71 -18.24 -23.01 3.30
CA ARG A 71 -16.93 -23.12 3.94
C ARG A 71 -15.99 -23.98 3.07
N GLY A 72 -14.74 -23.53 2.92
CA GLY A 72 -13.71 -24.18 2.11
C GLY A 72 -13.71 -23.79 0.64
N THR A 73 -14.64 -22.93 0.21
CA THR A 73 -14.65 -22.37 -1.14
C THR A 73 -13.50 -21.37 -1.32
N GLU A 74 -12.79 -21.46 -2.43
CA GLU A 74 -11.87 -20.42 -2.91
C GLU A 74 -12.68 -19.33 -3.61
N VAL A 75 -12.60 -18.11 -3.11
CA VAL A 75 -13.36 -16.96 -3.61
C VAL A 75 -12.41 -15.91 -4.18
N ARG A 76 -12.86 -15.23 -5.23
CA ARG A 76 -12.14 -14.15 -5.94
C ARG A 76 -13.00 -12.91 -6.02
N SER A 77 -12.38 -11.79 -6.37
CA SER A 77 -13.05 -10.50 -6.52
C SER A 77 -14.30 -10.62 -7.40
N GLY A 78 -15.42 -10.11 -6.91
CA GLY A 78 -16.72 -10.13 -7.60
C GLY A 78 -17.59 -11.37 -7.32
N ASP A 79 -17.04 -12.42 -6.70
CA ASP A 79 -17.83 -13.58 -6.26
C ASP A 79 -18.81 -13.19 -5.16
N ILE A 80 -19.99 -13.82 -5.18
CA ILE A 80 -21.05 -13.55 -4.21
C ILE A 80 -20.75 -14.32 -2.92
N LEU A 81 -20.64 -13.60 -1.81
CA LEU A 81 -20.44 -14.17 -0.48
C LEU A 81 -21.78 -14.46 0.19
N VAL A 82 -22.72 -13.51 0.10
CA VAL A 82 -24.06 -13.60 0.66
C VAL A 82 -25.05 -13.01 -0.35
N GLY A 83 -25.95 -13.85 -0.87
CA GLY A 83 -27.04 -13.45 -1.73
C GLY A 83 -28.09 -12.68 -0.94
N LYS A 84 -28.38 -11.44 -1.32
CA LYS A 84 -29.43 -10.61 -0.72
C LYS A 84 -30.31 -9.98 -1.79
N ILE A 85 -31.61 -9.99 -1.55
CA ILE A 85 -32.59 -9.29 -2.37
C ILE A 85 -33.29 -8.23 -1.54
N THR A 86 -33.47 -7.05 -2.13
CA THR A 86 -34.21 -5.93 -1.54
C THR A 86 -35.42 -5.60 -2.42
N PRO A 87 -36.63 -5.47 -1.86
CA PRO A 87 -37.82 -5.09 -2.61
C PRO A 87 -37.63 -3.70 -3.24
N LYS A 88 -38.00 -3.56 -4.51
CA LYS A 88 -37.99 -2.29 -5.23
C LYS A 88 -39.32 -1.57 -5.04
N GLY A 89 -39.27 -0.27 -4.79
CA GLY A 89 -40.45 0.58 -4.90
C GLY A 89 -40.98 0.60 -6.33
N GLU A 90 -42.28 0.82 -6.51
CA GLU A 90 -42.87 1.07 -7.83
C GLU A 90 -42.38 2.43 -8.37
N THR A 91 -41.27 2.43 -9.09
CA THR A 91 -40.90 3.55 -9.96
C THR A 91 -41.64 3.42 -11.29
N GLU A 92 -42.23 4.52 -11.77
CA GLU A 92 -42.80 4.57 -13.12
C GLU A 92 -41.68 4.31 -14.14
N LEU A 93 -41.81 3.21 -14.89
CA LEU A 93 -40.84 2.83 -15.92
C LEU A 93 -40.81 3.88 -17.03
N THR A 94 -39.62 4.20 -17.52
CA THR A 94 -39.48 5.10 -18.68
C THR A 94 -40.10 4.46 -19.93
N ALA A 95 -40.39 5.27 -20.95
CA ALA A 95 -40.94 4.77 -22.20
C ALA A 95 -39.98 3.75 -22.87
N GLU A 96 -38.66 3.93 -22.76
CA GLU A 96 -37.68 2.96 -23.28
C GLU A 96 -37.70 1.65 -22.50
N GLU A 97 -37.69 1.69 -21.17
CA GLU A 97 -37.73 0.47 -20.35
C GLU A 97 -39.02 -0.34 -20.57
N ARG A 98 -40.15 0.36 -20.76
CA ARG A 98 -41.43 -0.27 -21.10
C ARG A 98 -41.36 -0.95 -22.47
N LEU A 99 -40.72 -0.33 -23.44
CA LEU A 99 -40.53 -0.90 -24.77
C LEU A 99 -39.59 -2.11 -24.73
N LEU A 100 -38.46 -2.02 -24.03
CA LEU A 100 -37.52 -3.12 -23.85
C LEU A 100 -38.20 -4.34 -23.21
N ARG A 101 -38.97 -4.12 -22.14
CA ARG A 101 -39.75 -5.21 -21.51
C ARG A 101 -40.79 -5.81 -22.44
N ALA A 102 -41.45 -4.98 -23.26
CA ALA A 102 -42.42 -5.47 -24.25
C ALA A 102 -41.77 -6.31 -25.35
N ILE A 103 -40.54 -5.99 -25.76
CA ILE A 103 -39.77 -6.71 -26.79
C ILE A 103 -39.22 -8.03 -26.24
N PHE A 104 -38.59 -8.00 -25.06
CA PHE A 104 -37.92 -9.17 -24.46
C PHE A 104 -38.85 -10.05 -23.62
N GLY A 105 -40.09 -9.61 -23.37
CA GLY A 105 -41.06 -10.35 -22.56
C GLY A 105 -40.64 -10.53 -21.10
N GLU A 106 -39.70 -9.70 -20.62
CA GLU A 106 -39.24 -9.73 -19.23
C GLU A 106 -40.34 -9.20 -18.32
N LYS A 107 -40.82 -10.04 -17.39
CA LYS A 107 -41.71 -9.62 -16.32
C LYS A 107 -40.98 -8.66 -15.39
N SER A 108 -41.68 -7.64 -14.91
CA SER A 108 -41.20 -6.77 -13.83
C SER A 108 -40.80 -7.64 -12.64
N ARG A 109 -39.53 -7.61 -12.27
CA ARG A 109 -39.05 -8.21 -11.03
C ARG A 109 -39.23 -7.19 -9.92
N GLU A 110 -39.92 -7.60 -8.87
CA GLU A 110 -40.24 -6.76 -7.71
C GLU A 110 -39.02 -6.54 -6.79
N VAL A 111 -37.88 -7.17 -7.09
CA VAL A 111 -36.69 -7.19 -6.21
C VAL A 111 -35.41 -6.80 -6.96
N ARG A 112 -34.44 -6.24 -6.22
CA ARG A 112 -33.09 -5.88 -6.65
C ARG A 112 -32.06 -6.80 -6.01
N ASP A 113 -30.98 -7.10 -6.74
CA ASP A 113 -29.76 -7.69 -6.15
C ASP A 113 -29.01 -6.65 -5.31
N THR A 114 -28.89 -6.91 -4.01
CA THR A 114 -28.11 -6.12 -3.02
C THR A 114 -27.09 -7.01 -2.29
N SER A 115 -26.70 -8.11 -2.93
CA SER A 115 -25.81 -9.13 -2.38
C SER A 115 -24.43 -8.59 -2.01
N LEU A 116 -23.87 -9.17 -0.94
CA LEU A 116 -22.47 -8.97 -0.58
C LEU A 116 -21.55 -9.70 -1.56
N ARG A 117 -20.65 -8.96 -2.19
CA ARG A 117 -19.62 -9.48 -3.09
C ARG A 117 -18.24 -9.21 -2.53
N LEU A 118 -17.29 -10.10 -2.83
CA LEU A 118 -15.90 -9.88 -2.44
C LEU A 118 -15.32 -8.67 -3.19
N ALA A 119 -14.64 -7.78 -2.47
CA ALA A 119 -14.13 -6.54 -3.05
C ALA A 119 -13.05 -6.80 -4.12
N HIS A 120 -12.80 -5.78 -4.93
CA HIS A 120 -11.83 -5.84 -6.01
C HIS A 120 -10.40 -5.97 -5.45
N GLY A 121 -9.62 -6.90 -5.99
CA GLY A 121 -8.24 -7.17 -5.56
C GLY A 121 -8.11 -8.18 -4.42
N GLU A 122 -9.22 -8.53 -3.77
CA GLU A 122 -9.21 -9.51 -2.68
C GLU A 122 -9.49 -10.93 -3.19
N SER A 123 -8.87 -11.90 -2.53
CA SER A 123 -9.07 -13.33 -2.78
C SER A 123 -8.70 -14.13 -1.54
N GLY A 124 -9.29 -15.31 -1.39
CA GLY A 124 -8.97 -16.16 -0.26
C GLY A 124 -9.85 -17.39 -0.19
N ILE A 125 -9.78 -18.07 0.96
CA ILE A 125 -10.56 -19.27 1.24
C ILE A 125 -11.50 -18.96 2.38
N VAL A 126 -12.78 -19.29 2.21
CA VAL A 126 -13.79 -19.14 3.26
C VAL A 126 -13.49 -20.12 4.39
N VAL A 127 -13.06 -19.62 5.55
CA VAL A 127 -12.63 -20.44 6.69
C VAL A 127 -13.78 -20.73 7.62
N ASP A 128 -14.69 -19.78 7.79
CA ASP A 128 -15.84 -19.90 8.68
C ASP A 128 -16.98 -19.00 8.19
N VAL A 129 -18.21 -19.39 8.50
CA VAL A 129 -19.42 -18.63 8.20
C VAL A 129 -20.32 -18.73 9.41
N ARG A 130 -20.71 -17.57 9.97
CA ARG A 130 -21.60 -17.49 11.12
C ARG A 130 -22.87 -16.77 10.74
N VAL A 131 -23.99 -17.36 11.14
CA VAL A 131 -25.32 -16.84 10.86
C VAL A 131 -25.99 -16.59 12.20
N PHE A 132 -26.46 -15.38 12.41
CA PHE A 132 -27.19 -14.95 13.59
C PHE A 132 -28.62 -14.60 13.18
N SER A 133 -29.59 -15.05 13.96
CA SER A 133 -31.01 -14.76 13.72
C SER A 133 -31.78 -14.66 15.02
N HIS A 134 -32.87 -13.88 15.02
CA HIS A 134 -33.77 -13.83 16.17
C HIS A 134 -34.38 -15.20 16.50
N ASP A 135 -34.65 -16.03 15.49
CA ASP A 135 -35.17 -17.40 15.67
C ASP A 135 -34.21 -18.32 16.42
N ALA A 136 -32.90 -18.07 16.32
CA ALA A 136 -31.87 -18.80 17.05
C ALA A 136 -31.65 -18.30 18.49
N GLY A 137 -32.33 -17.22 18.88
CA GLY A 137 -32.20 -16.59 20.21
C GLY A 137 -31.02 -15.61 20.31
N ASP A 138 -30.46 -15.17 19.18
CA ASP A 138 -29.39 -14.17 19.16
C ASP A 138 -29.92 -12.74 19.35
N GLU A 139 -29.14 -11.89 20.01
CA GLU A 139 -29.43 -10.46 20.15
C GLU A 139 -28.97 -9.71 18.89
N LEU A 140 -29.93 -9.17 18.13
CA LEU A 140 -29.68 -8.38 16.92
C LEU A 140 -30.17 -6.92 17.09
N PRO A 141 -29.59 -5.96 16.35
CA PRO A 141 -30.10 -4.59 16.30
C PRO A 141 -31.57 -4.53 15.85
N ALA A 142 -32.30 -3.52 16.30
CA ALA A 142 -33.70 -3.35 15.94
C ALA A 142 -33.88 -3.21 14.41
N GLY A 143 -34.80 -3.99 13.85
CA GLY A 143 -35.07 -4.01 12.40
C GLY A 143 -34.14 -4.92 11.59
N VAL A 144 -33.19 -5.61 12.22
CA VAL A 144 -32.33 -6.61 11.57
C VAL A 144 -32.86 -8.01 11.84
N ASN A 145 -33.22 -8.73 10.79
CA ASN A 145 -33.77 -10.09 10.90
C ASN A 145 -32.69 -11.16 10.98
N LYS A 146 -31.63 -11.00 10.17
CA LYS A 146 -30.56 -11.98 10.00
C LYS A 146 -29.24 -11.27 9.73
N VAL A 147 -28.18 -11.71 10.39
CA VAL A 147 -26.80 -11.24 10.16
C VAL A 147 -25.94 -12.42 9.74
N VAL A 148 -25.21 -12.27 8.64
CA VAL A 148 -24.29 -13.28 8.13
C VAL A 148 -22.88 -12.70 8.14
N LYS A 149 -21.97 -13.39 8.84
CA LYS A 149 -20.55 -13.08 8.89
C LYS A 149 -19.76 -14.14 8.15
N VAL A 150 -18.95 -13.74 7.19
CA VAL A 150 -18.09 -14.60 6.38
C VAL A 150 -16.64 -14.28 6.71
N TYR A 151 -15.88 -15.27 7.17
CA TYR A 151 -14.46 -15.14 7.47
C TYR A 151 -13.64 -15.72 6.32
N ILE A 152 -12.84 -14.87 5.66
CA ILE A 152 -12.01 -15.26 4.52
C ILE A 152 -10.54 -15.18 4.96
N ALA A 153 -9.80 -16.27 4.81
CA ALA A 153 -8.36 -16.28 5.03
C ALA A 153 -7.61 -16.13 3.71
N GLN A 154 -6.57 -15.30 3.76
CA GLN A 154 -5.62 -15.12 2.68
C GLN A 154 -4.20 -15.38 3.19
N LYS A 155 -3.47 -16.22 2.46
CA LYS A 155 -2.03 -16.42 2.69
C LYS A 155 -1.26 -15.35 1.89
N ARG A 156 -0.61 -14.43 2.60
CA ARG A 156 0.16 -13.33 1.99
C ARG A 156 1.65 -13.58 2.11
N LYS A 157 2.26 -14.01 1.00
CA LYS A 157 3.72 -14.10 0.87
C LYS A 157 4.32 -12.70 0.78
N ILE A 158 5.62 -12.56 1.02
CA ILE A 158 6.32 -11.29 0.77
C ILE A 158 6.32 -10.99 -0.73
N SER A 159 5.99 -9.76 -1.09
CA SER A 159 5.96 -9.29 -2.48
C SER A 159 6.75 -7.99 -2.66
N VAL A 160 6.97 -7.58 -3.91
CA VAL A 160 7.56 -6.28 -4.23
C VAL A 160 6.57 -5.19 -3.82
N GLY A 161 7.05 -4.19 -3.06
CA GLY A 161 6.24 -3.13 -2.48
C GLY A 161 5.94 -3.32 -0.98
N ASP A 162 6.12 -4.53 -0.44
CA ASP A 162 5.96 -4.78 0.98
C ASP A 162 7.06 -4.08 1.79
N LYS A 163 6.70 -3.59 2.98
CA LYS A 163 7.64 -2.92 3.88
C LYS A 163 8.26 -3.91 4.86
N MET A 164 9.57 -3.80 5.05
CA MET A 164 10.34 -4.56 6.02
C MET A 164 11.17 -3.63 6.90
N ALA A 165 11.62 -4.14 8.05
CA ALA A 165 12.45 -3.37 8.97
C ALA A 165 13.37 -4.25 9.81
N GLY A 166 14.55 -3.74 10.12
CA GLY A 166 15.38 -4.28 11.20
C GLY A 166 15.04 -3.64 12.54
N ARG A 167 15.53 -4.23 13.62
CA ARG A 167 15.30 -3.75 14.99
C ARG A 167 15.96 -2.39 15.27
N HIS A 168 16.93 -2.00 14.44
CA HIS A 168 17.71 -0.77 14.58
C HIS A 168 17.14 0.41 13.77
N GLY A 169 15.85 0.34 13.38
CA GLY A 169 15.15 1.43 12.69
C GLY A 169 15.45 1.53 11.19
N ASN A 170 16.23 0.61 10.61
CA ASN A 170 16.43 0.50 9.17
C ASN A 170 15.18 -0.10 8.51
N LYS A 171 14.27 0.78 8.08
CA LYS A 171 13.03 0.44 7.39
C LYS A 171 13.23 0.58 5.89
N GLY A 172 12.64 -0.31 5.12
CA GLY A 172 12.77 -0.31 3.68
C GLY A 172 11.62 -1.01 2.97
N VAL A 173 11.47 -0.72 1.68
CA VAL A 173 10.47 -1.38 0.82
C VAL A 173 11.18 -2.38 -0.07
N VAL A 174 10.61 -3.57 -0.23
CA VAL A 174 11.13 -4.57 -1.17
C VAL A 174 10.98 -4.02 -2.59
N SER A 175 12.10 -3.73 -3.25
CA SER A 175 12.10 -3.18 -4.61
C SER A 175 12.18 -4.26 -5.67
N ARG A 176 12.93 -5.34 -5.39
CA ARG A 176 13.12 -6.45 -6.32
C ARG A 176 13.40 -7.74 -5.56
N ILE A 177 12.86 -8.82 -6.11
CA ILE A 177 13.12 -10.19 -5.69
C ILE A 177 13.94 -10.82 -6.81
N LEU A 178 15.18 -11.23 -6.52
CA LEU A 178 16.08 -11.82 -7.50
C LEU A 178 16.16 -13.34 -7.35
N PRO A 179 16.30 -14.07 -8.46
CA PRO A 179 16.61 -15.50 -8.43
C PRO A 179 17.91 -15.78 -7.65
N PRO A 180 18.03 -16.92 -6.95
CA PRO A 180 19.22 -17.26 -6.18
C PRO A 180 20.52 -17.26 -6.99
N GLU A 181 20.45 -17.61 -8.27
CA GLU A 181 21.57 -17.63 -9.21
C GLU A 181 22.14 -16.24 -9.54
N ASP A 182 21.30 -15.20 -9.48
CA ASP A 182 21.71 -13.81 -9.76
C ASP A 182 22.20 -13.09 -8.50
N MET A 183 21.95 -13.67 -7.32
CA MET A 183 22.31 -13.04 -6.05
C MET A 183 23.81 -13.11 -5.82
N PRO A 184 24.42 -12.07 -5.22
CA PRO A 184 25.78 -12.18 -4.70
C PRO A 184 25.91 -13.38 -3.78
N PHE A 185 26.99 -14.13 -3.90
CA PHE A 185 27.20 -15.35 -3.13
C PHE A 185 28.56 -15.40 -2.46
N LEU A 186 28.61 -16.17 -1.37
CA LEU A 186 29.81 -16.41 -0.57
C LEU A 186 30.75 -17.42 -1.25
N PRO A 187 32.03 -17.51 -0.85
CA PRO A 187 32.98 -18.47 -1.43
C PRO A 187 32.57 -19.94 -1.32
N ASP A 188 31.69 -20.26 -0.39
CA ASP A 188 31.10 -21.59 -0.19
C ASP A 188 29.92 -21.89 -1.13
N GLY A 189 29.54 -20.95 -2.00
CA GLY A 189 28.40 -21.05 -2.91
C GLY A 189 27.07 -20.56 -2.32
N THR A 190 27.04 -20.13 -1.06
CA THR A 190 25.79 -19.69 -0.42
C THR A 190 25.38 -18.29 -0.92
N PRO A 191 24.22 -18.12 -1.57
CA PRO A 191 23.75 -16.80 -1.98
C PRO A 191 23.28 -15.98 -0.78
N LEU A 192 23.37 -14.66 -0.88
CA LEU A 192 22.79 -13.75 0.11
C LEU A 192 21.26 -13.82 0.09
N ASP A 193 20.65 -13.72 1.26
CA ASP A 193 19.18 -13.67 1.41
C ASP A 193 18.63 -12.24 1.24
N ILE A 194 19.32 -11.25 1.80
CA ILE A 194 18.94 -9.83 1.79
C ILE A 194 20.16 -8.97 1.49
N VAL A 195 20.03 -7.98 0.60
CA VAL A 195 21.06 -6.96 0.34
C VAL A 195 20.54 -5.59 0.73
N LEU A 196 21.28 -4.93 1.62
CA LEU A 196 20.98 -3.60 2.16
C LEU A 196 22.01 -2.58 1.72
N ASN A 197 21.55 -1.36 1.53
CA ASN A 197 22.42 -0.24 1.17
C ASN A 197 23.28 0.21 2.37
N PRO A 198 24.62 0.26 2.24
CA PRO A 198 25.47 0.76 3.32
C PRO A 198 25.31 2.27 3.57
N LEU A 199 24.85 3.05 2.59
CA LEU A 199 24.78 4.52 2.69
C LEU A 199 23.80 5.02 3.77
N GLY A 200 22.80 4.22 4.13
CA GLY A 200 21.82 4.58 5.15
C GLY A 200 22.31 4.47 6.59
N VAL A 201 23.46 3.84 6.84
CA VAL A 201 24.00 3.61 8.20
C VAL A 201 24.71 4.85 8.76
N PRO A 202 25.65 5.50 8.05
CA PRO A 202 26.39 6.64 8.58
C PRO A 202 25.49 7.84 8.88
N SER A 203 24.52 8.13 8.01
CA SER A 203 23.60 9.27 8.16
C SER A 203 22.65 9.12 9.34
N ARG A 204 22.27 7.88 9.69
CA ARG A 204 21.30 7.59 10.76
C ARG A 204 21.93 7.21 12.09
N MET A 205 23.26 7.06 12.13
CA MET A 205 24.04 6.71 13.32
C MET A 205 23.57 5.44 14.05
N ASN A 206 22.93 4.51 13.33
CA ASN A 206 22.42 3.26 13.89
C ASN A 206 23.41 2.09 13.67
N ILE A 207 24.62 2.25 14.22
CA ILE A 207 25.74 1.30 14.07
C ILE A 207 25.45 -0.09 14.67
N GLY A 208 24.49 -0.18 15.59
CA GLY A 208 24.08 -1.44 16.23
C GLY A 208 23.71 -2.53 15.23
N GLN A 209 23.15 -2.18 14.07
CA GLN A 209 22.83 -3.17 13.02
C GLN A 209 24.08 -3.85 12.44
N VAL A 210 25.21 -3.14 12.39
CA VAL A 210 26.48 -3.68 11.89
C VAL A 210 27.08 -4.61 12.93
N LEU A 211 27.00 -4.22 14.22
CA LEU A 211 27.44 -5.06 15.34
C LEU A 211 26.60 -6.35 15.44
N GLU A 212 25.29 -6.25 15.24
CA GLU A 212 24.38 -7.41 15.17
C GLU A 212 24.82 -8.38 14.06
N VAL A 213 25.13 -7.85 12.87
CA VAL A 213 25.55 -8.65 11.71
C VAL A 213 26.86 -9.39 11.96
N HIS A 214 27.85 -8.72 12.56
CA HIS A 214 29.15 -9.32 12.91
C HIS A 214 29.00 -10.42 13.97
N LEU A 215 28.30 -10.14 15.06
CA LEU A 215 28.07 -11.12 16.11
C LEU A 215 27.20 -12.29 15.62
N GLY A 216 26.21 -12.00 14.78
CA GLY A 216 25.27 -12.98 14.23
C GLY A 216 25.94 -14.02 13.33
N ILE A 217 26.93 -13.62 12.52
CA ILE A 217 27.66 -14.60 11.69
C ILE A 217 28.61 -15.48 12.51
N ALA A 218 29.28 -14.90 13.52
CA ALA A 218 30.08 -15.67 14.46
C ALA A 218 29.22 -16.68 15.21
N ALA A 219 28.08 -16.24 15.75
CA ALA A 219 27.14 -17.09 16.46
C ALA A 219 26.61 -18.23 15.57
N LYS A 220 26.23 -17.95 14.32
CA LYS A 220 25.76 -18.98 13.39
C LYS A 220 26.82 -20.05 13.10
N LYS A 221 28.08 -19.66 12.92
CA LYS A 221 29.18 -20.60 12.63
C LYS A 221 29.57 -21.44 13.86
N LEU A 222 29.45 -20.86 15.06
CA LEU A 222 29.65 -21.57 16.34
C LEU A 222 28.43 -22.38 16.79
N GLY A 223 27.26 -22.20 16.14
CA GLY A 223 26.00 -22.84 16.54
C GLY A 223 25.40 -22.25 17.82
N TRP A 224 25.73 -21.01 18.15
CA TRP A 224 25.30 -20.34 19.38
C TRP A 224 24.03 -19.51 19.19
N LYS A 225 23.27 -19.36 20.26
CA LYS A 225 22.27 -18.31 20.42
C LYS A 225 22.78 -17.36 21.48
N ILE A 226 22.87 -16.07 21.14
CA ILE A 226 23.45 -15.05 22.01
C ILE A 226 22.35 -14.08 22.43
N MET A 227 22.35 -13.71 23.71
CA MET A 227 21.55 -12.64 24.26
C MET A 227 22.50 -11.55 24.73
N THR A 228 22.31 -10.33 24.25
CA THR A 228 23.06 -9.15 24.68
C THR A 228 22.10 -8.21 25.42
N PRO A 229 22.20 -8.07 26.75
CA PRO A 229 21.41 -7.11 27.51
C PRO A 229 21.57 -5.68 26.99
N VAL A 230 20.57 -4.84 27.24
CA VAL A 230 20.65 -3.42 26.90
C VAL A 230 21.67 -2.75 27.83
N PHE A 231 22.59 -1.96 27.27
CA PHE A 231 23.66 -1.23 27.96
C PHE A 231 24.75 -2.05 28.69
N ASP A 232 24.51 -3.33 28.98
CA ASP A 232 25.49 -4.28 29.56
C ASP A 232 25.64 -5.53 28.67
N GLY A 233 25.83 -5.27 27.37
CA GLY A 233 25.90 -6.29 26.33
C GLY A 233 27.33 -6.64 25.90
N ALA A 234 27.43 -7.39 24.81
CA ALA A 234 28.73 -7.71 24.20
C ALA A 234 29.44 -6.43 23.73
N HIS A 235 30.70 -6.28 24.13
CA HIS A 235 31.58 -5.22 23.64
C HIS A 235 32.27 -5.65 22.33
N GLU A 236 32.90 -4.69 21.65
CA GLU A 236 33.63 -4.93 20.40
C GLU A 236 34.70 -6.03 20.54
N LYS A 237 35.40 -6.07 21.68
CA LYS A 237 36.41 -7.10 21.96
C LYS A 237 35.80 -8.51 22.01
N ASP A 238 34.62 -8.66 22.62
CA ASP A 238 33.91 -9.93 22.70
C ASP A 238 33.47 -10.40 21.30
N ILE A 239 33.01 -9.46 20.46
CA ILE A 239 32.63 -9.75 19.07
C ILE A 239 33.86 -10.20 18.26
N LEU A 240 35.00 -9.52 18.41
CA LEU A 240 36.26 -9.90 17.75
C LEU A 240 36.75 -11.28 18.19
N GLU A 241 36.64 -11.60 19.48
CA GLU A 241 36.97 -12.93 20.01
C GLU A 241 36.02 -14.00 19.45
N CYS A 242 34.71 -13.72 19.36
CA CYS A 242 33.76 -14.62 18.72
C CYS A 242 34.08 -14.84 17.23
N LEU A 243 34.46 -13.79 16.49
CA LEU A 243 34.88 -13.89 15.09
C LEU A 243 36.16 -14.75 14.95
N LYS A 244 37.11 -14.59 15.88
CA LYS A 244 38.33 -15.40 15.96
C LYS A 244 38.01 -16.87 16.21
N MET A 245 37.17 -17.17 17.20
CA MET A 245 36.72 -18.54 17.50
C MET A 245 35.97 -19.17 16.33
N ALA A 246 35.20 -18.37 15.59
CA ALA A 246 34.52 -18.80 14.38
C ALA A 246 35.45 -19.00 13.18
N GLY A 247 36.74 -18.66 13.28
CA GLY A 247 37.69 -18.73 12.17
C GLY A 247 37.23 -17.88 10.98
N LEU A 248 36.75 -16.66 11.26
CA LEU A 248 36.30 -15.69 10.25
C LEU A 248 37.40 -14.66 9.92
N GLN A 249 38.67 -15.03 10.08
CA GLN A 249 39.79 -14.24 9.61
C GLN A 249 39.86 -14.21 8.08
N ARG A 250 40.27 -13.06 7.52
CA ARG A 250 40.52 -12.92 6.08
C ARG A 250 41.88 -12.30 5.81
N ASP A 251 42.35 -12.50 4.58
CA ASP A 251 43.51 -11.79 4.06
C ASP A 251 43.17 -10.32 3.77
N ILE A 252 44.20 -9.46 3.84
CA ILE A 252 44.09 -8.05 3.48
C ILE A 252 44.27 -7.91 1.98
N PHE A 253 43.33 -7.23 1.32
CA PHE A 253 43.41 -7.01 -0.12
C PHE A 253 44.62 -6.12 -0.47
N PRO A 254 45.23 -6.26 -1.65
CA PRO A 254 46.44 -5.51 -2.02
C PRO A 254 46.28 -3.98 -1.92
N LEU A 255 45.09 -3.47 -2.22
CA LEU A 255 44.77 -2.02 -2.24
C LEU A 255 44.07 -1.53 -0.97
N GLU A 256 43.86 -2.40 0.02
CA GLU A 256 43.16 -2.04 1.25
C GLU A 256 44.11 -1.36 2.24
N ASN A 257 43.68 -0.22 2.82
CA ASN A 257 44.41 0.46 3.89
C ASN A 257 44.14 -0.25 5.24
N PRO A 258 45.18 -0.81 5.90
CA PRO A 258 45.04 -1.48 7.20
C PRO A 258 45.06 -0.53 8.40
N GLU A 259 45.28 0.78 8.21
CA GLU A 259 45.39 1.74 9.31
C GLU A 259 44.14 1.74 10.22
N GLY A 260 44.39 1.72 11.54
CA GLY A 260 43.34 1.72 12.56
C GLY A 260 42.65 0.37 12.80
N LYS A 261 42.96 -0.67 12.01
CA LYS A 261 42.39 -2.02 12.19
C LYS A 261 43.27 -2.91 13.07
N ALA A 262 42.65 -3.84 13.80
CA ALA A 262 43.38 -4.87 14.51
C ALA A 262 43.96 -5.89 13.53
N LEU A 263 45.29 -6.03 13.54
CA LEU A 263 46.04 -6.93 12.68
C LEU A 263 46.49 -8.15 13.46
N PHE A 264 46.38 -9.33 12.84
CA PHE A 264 46.75 -10.60 13.44
C PHE A 264 47.79 -11.31 12.58
N GLU A 265 48.80 -11.88 13.23
CA GLU A 265 49.73 -12.83 12.63
C GLU A 265 49.17 -14.24 12.82
N ALA A 266 49.01 -14.96 11.71
CA ALA A 266 48.71 -16.38 11.71
C ALA A 266 50.00 -17.21 11.88
N THR A 267 50.05 -18.02 12.92
CA THR A 267 51.08 -19.02 13.18
C THR A 267 50.44 -20.40 13.14
N VAL A 268 50.91 -21.25 12.22
CA VAL A 268 50.49 -22.66 12.16
C VAL A 268 51.41 -23.45 13.07
N ASP A 269 50.84 -24.17 14.03
CA ASP A 269 51.60 -25.09 14.85
C ASP A 269 51.97 -26.32 14.02
N GLU A 270 53.27 -26.60 13.87
CA GLU A 270 53.79 -27.68 13.02
C GLU A 270 53.43 -29.08 13.54
N GLU A 271 53.07 -29.24 14.83
CA GLU A 271 52.72 -30.54 15.42
C GLU A 271 51.21 -30.86 15.34
N THR A 272 50.34 -29.86 15.49
CA THR A 272 48.87 -30.05 15.51
C THR A 272 48.19 -29.64 14.21
N GLY A 273 48.85 -28.81 13.39
CA GLY A 273 48.26 -28.20 12.21
C GLY A 273 47.23 -27.11 12.52
N GLU A 274 47.08 -26.72 13.79
CA GLU A 274 46.13 -25.68 14.21
C GLU A 274 46.69 -24.28 13.94
N GLU A 275 45.88 -23.44 13.29
CA GLU A 275 46.20 -22.03 13.05
C GLU A 275 45.87 -21.21 14.30
N SER A 276 46.90 -20.66 14.93
CA SER A 276 46.76 -19.72 16.05
C SER A 276 46.95 -18.29 15.55
N LEU A 277 46.14 -17.36 16.06
CA LEU A 277 46.24 -15.94 15.74
C LEU A 277 46.82 -15.15 16.91
N ARG A 278 47.94 -14.47 16.67
CA ARG A 278 48.54 -13.52 17.60
C ARG A 278 48.22 -12.09 17.16
N GLU A 279 47.69 -11.27 18.06
CA GLU A 279 47.47 -9.85 17.78
C GLU A 279 48.82 -9.10 17.70
N LEU A 280 49.01 -8.30 16.66
CA LEU A 280 50.21 -7.47 16.47
C LEU A 280 50.15 -6.25 17.40
N THR A 281 51.26 -5.98 18.09
CA THR A 281 51.39 -4.82 18.99
C THR A 281 51.44 -3.52 18.20
N PRO A 282 51.17 -2.34 18.82
CA PRO A 282 51.29 -1.06 18.13
C PRO A 282 52.67 -0.84 17.49
N GLU A 283 53.74 -1.30 18.15
CA GLU A 283 55.12 -1.23 17.62
C GLU A 283 55.31 -2.10 16.37
N ASP A 284 54.72 -3.31 16.37
CA ASP A 284 54.74 -4.19 15.20
C ASP A 284 53.95 -3.62 14.02
N ARG A 285 52.88 -2.84 14.30
CA ARG A 285 52.04 -2.19 13.28
C ARG A 285 52.72 -1.00 12.61
N GLU A 286 53.63 -0.31 13.30
CA GLU A 286 54.43 0.77 12.71
C GLU A 286 55.59 0.26 11.85
N ASN A 287 55.96 -1.02 12.00
CA ASN A 287 57.04 -1.63 11.24
C ASN A 287 56.57 -2.10 9.84
N ALA A 288 56.70 -1.21 8.86
CA ALA A 288 56.33 -1.48 7.46
C ALA A 288 56.99 -2.74 6.87
N GLU A 289 58.26 -3.02 7.20
CA GLU A 289 58.96 -4.20 6.69
C GLU A 289 58.37 -5.51 7.21
N LEU A 290 57.91 -5.51 8.47
CA LEU A 290 57.25 -6.68 9.07
C LEU A 290 55.89 -6.93 8.41
N ILE A 291 55.09 -5.88 8.21
CA ILE A 291 53.80 -5.96 7.54
C ILE A 291 53.96 -6.47 6.11
N ASP A 292 54.91 -5.93 5.35
CA ASP A 292 55.14 -6.35 3.96
C ASP A 292 55.56 -7.82 3.87
N ARG A 293 56.39 -8.28 4.82
CA ARG A 293 56.77 -9.70 4.92
C ARG A 293 55.56 -10.59 5.23
N LEU A 294 54.78 -10.25 6.26
CA LEU A 294 53.60 -11.02 6.66
C LEU A 294 52.53 -11.04 5.54
N ARG A 295 52.42 -9.95 4.78
CA ARG A 295 51.53 -9.85 3.62
C ARG A 295 52.01 -10.74 2.48
N ALA A 296 53.31 -10.74 2.18
CA ALA A 296 53.90 -11.63 1.16
C ALA A 296 53.74 -13.12 1.52
N GLU A 297 53.85 -13.46 2.80
CA GLU A 297 53.68 -14.82 3.32
C GLU A 297 52.21 -15.24 3.49
N LYS A 298 51.23 -14.35 3.25
CA LYS A 298 49.79 -14.56 3.53
C LYS A 298 49.48 -14.92 4.98
N ARG A 299 50.33 -14.46 5.90
CA ARG A 299 50.20 -14.67 7.35
C ARG A 299 49.56 -13.47 8.06
N LEU A 300 49.40 -12.35 7.37
CA LEU A 300 48.71 -11.17 7.87
C LEU A 300 47.20 -11.31 7.69
N LYS A 301 46.47 -11.37 8.80
CA LYS A 301 45.02 -11.56 8.86
C LYS A 301 44.33 -10.37 9.51
N ILE A 302 43.08 -10.15 9.11
CA ILE A 302 42.17 -9.17 9.71
C ILE A 302 40.85 -9.83 10.13
N LEU A 303 40.30 -9.36 11.24
CA LEU A 303 38.98 -9.75 11.77
C LEU A 303 38.08 -8.50 11.77
N ASP A 304 37.32 -8.29 10.68
CA ASP A 304 36.43 -7.13 10.54
C ASP A 304 35.00 -7.48 10.10
N GLY A 305 34.62 -8.76 10.16
CA GLY A 305 33.28 -9.22 9.79
C GLY A 305 32.95 -9.08 8.30
N LYS A 306 33.95 -8.80 7.46
CA LYS A 306 33.80 -8.72 6.01
C LYS A 306 34.28 -10.00 5.35
N THR A 307 33.77 -10.26 4.15
CA THR A 307 34.19 -11.40 3.34
C THR A 307 34.16 -11.02 1.86
N ILE A 308 34.85 -11.80 1.04
CA ILE A 308 34.75 -11.68 -0.42
C ILE A 308 33.40 -12.23 -0.86
N LEU A 309 32.74 -11.50 -1.76
CA LEU A 309 31.53 -11.96 -2.43
C LEU A 309 31.84 -12.11 -3.92
N TYR A 310 31.07 -12.96 -4.57
CA TYR A 310 31.10 -13.18 -6.00
C TYR A 310 29.76 -12.73 -6.60
N ASP A 311 29.81 -12.12 -7.77
CA ASP A 311 28.62 -11.79 -8.54
C ASP A 311 28.00 -13.08 -9.09
N GLY A 312 26.72 -13.32 -8.79
CA GLY A 312 25.97 -14.49 -9.26
C GLY A 312 25.88 -14.59 -10.78
N ARG A 313 25.89 -13.45 -11.49
CA ARG A 313 25.71 -13.40 -12.94
C ARG A 313 26.98 -13.69 -13.71
N THR A 314 28.12 -13.19 -13.22
CA THR A 314 29.41 -13.27 -13.90
C THR A 314 30.34 -14.32 -13.28
N GLY A 315 30.16 -14.62 -12.00
CA GLY A 315 31.07 -15.43 -11.19
C GLY A 315 32.35 -14.69 -10.78
N GLU A 316 32.51 -13.42 -11.13
CA GLU A 316 33.68 -12.62 -10.78
C GLU A 316 33.58 -12.13 -9.32
N PRO A 317 34.71 -12.09 -8.59
CA PRO A 317 34.74 -11.52 -7.24
C PRO A 317 34.56 -9.99 -7.28
N PHE A 318 33.88 -9.43 -6.28
CA PHE A 318 33.86 -7.96 -6.11
C PHE A 318 35.23 -7.42 -5.69
N ASP A 319 35.53 -6.19 -6.12
CA ASP A 319 36.81 -5.52 -5.85
C ASP A 319 37.10 -5.32 -4.35
N ASN A 320 36.04 -5.07 -3.56
CA ASN A 320 36.14 -4.77 -2.13
C ASN A 320 35.40 -5.81 -1.28
N PRO A 321 35.93 -6.14 -0.09
CA PRO A 321 35.26 -7.05 0.83
C PRO A 321 33.99 -6.40 1.41
N VAL A 322 32.94 -7.21 1.52
CA VAL A 322 31.59 -6.77 1.92
C VAL A 322 31.26 -7.28 3.31
N THR A 323 30.60 -6.47 4.13
CA THR A 323 30.07 -6.92 5.42
C THR A 323 28.88 -7.85 5.19
N VAL A 324 29.04 -9.10 5.61
CA VAL A 324 28.02 -10.14 5.49
C VAL A 324 27.82 -10.78 6.85
N GLY A 325 26.56 -11.02 7.21
CA GLY A 325 26.25 -11.76 8.41
C GLY A 325 24.76 -11.93 8.62
N ILE A 326 24.39 -12.24 9.86
CA ILE A 326 23.03 -12.61 10.22
C ILE A 326 22.41 -11.48 11.01
N MET A 327 21.26 -11.01 10.53
CA MET A 327 20.49 -9.93 11.14
C MET A 327 19.05 -10.39 11.30
N TYR A 328 18.40 -9.94 12.37
CA TYR A 328 16.98 -10.14 12.54
C TYR A 328 16.20 -9.05 11.78
N TYR A 329 15.44 -9.48 10.77
CA TYR A 329 14.69 -8.59 9.87
C TYR A 329 13.22 -9.00 9.80
N LEU A 330 12.33 -8.03 9.95
CA LEU A 330 10.89 -8.18 10.15
C LEU A 330 10.10 -7.76 8.90
N LYS A 331 9.03 -8.49 8.60
CA LYS A 331 7.95 -8.04 7.70
C LYS A 331 6.97 -7.17 8.49
N LEU A 332 6.64 -5.99 7.98
CA LEU A 332 5.67 -5.08 8.61
C LEU A 332 4.26 -5.33 8.06
N HIS A 333 3.25 -4.86 8.80
CA HIS A 333 1.84 -4.90 8.36
C HIS A 333 1.54 -3.97 7.16
N HIS A 334 2.50 -3.12 6.77
CA HIS A 334 2.37 -2.24 5.61
C HIS A 334 2.63 -3.02 4.32
N LEU A 335 1.61 -3.71 3.83
CA LEU A 335 1.63 -4.48 2.60
C LEU A 335 1.21 -3.62 1.41
N VAL A 336 1.72 -3.96 0.23
CA VAL A 336 1.39 -3.22 -1.00
C VAL A 336 -0.06 -3.44 -1.45
N ASP A 337 -0.56 -4.67 -1.30
CA ASP A 337 -1.90 -5.07 -1.72
C ASP A 337 -3.00 -4.23 -1.03
N ASP A 338 -2.73 -3.80 0.21
CA ASP A 338 -3.64 -2.95 0.98
C ASP A 338 -3.65 -1.50 0.50
N LYS A 339 -2.59 -1.05 -0.18
CA LYS A 339 -2.36 0.37 -0.53
C LYS A 339 -2.65 0.70 -1.98
N ILE A 340 -2.58 -0.26 -2.89
CA ILE A 340 -2.92 -0.01 -4.29
C ILE A 340 -4.41 0.27 -4.38
N HIS A 341 -4.74 1.44 -4.91
CA HIS A 341 -6.10 1.87 -5.19
C HIS A 341 -6.13 2.64 -6.51
N ALA A 342 -7.10 2.32 -7.35
CA ALA A 342 -7.31 3.00 -8.61
C ALA A 342 -8.80 3.20 -8.84
N ARG A 343 -9.17 4.36 -9.35
CA ARG A 343 -10.55 4.75 -9.64
C ARG A 343 -10.65 5.28 -11.06
N SER A 344 -11.60 4.78 -11.83
CA SER A 344 -12.05 5.36 -13.09
C SER A 344 -13.27 6.25 -12.84
N ASN A 345 -14.37 5.65 -12.42
CA ASN A 345 -15.60 6.28 -11.95
C ASN A 345 -16.00 5.66 -10.60
N GLY A 346 -16.95 6.27 -9.89
CA GLY A 346 -17.34 5.81 -8.57
C GLY A 346 -18.42 6.70 -7.96
N PRO A 347 -18.74 6.51 -6.67
CA PRO A 347 -19.74 7.30 -5.99
C PRO A 347 -19.27 8.74 -5.74
N TYR A 348 -20.25 9.61 -5.53
CA TYR A 348 -20.09 11.05 -5.33
C TYR A 348 -20.86 11.47 -4.07
N SER A 349 -20.38 12.49 -3.36
CA SER A 349 -21.12 13.11 -2.25
C SER A 349 -22.41 13.75 -2.76
N LEU A 350 -23.46 13.71 -1.96
CA LEU A 350 -24.74 14.31 -2.32
C LEU A 350 -24.66 15.82 -2.49
N VAL A 351 -23.98 16.49 -1.56
CA VAL A 351 -23.98 17.95 -1.47
C VAL A 351 -23.02 18.54 -2.48
N THR A 352 -21.76 18.15 -2.40
CA THR A 352 -20.68 18.75 -3.21
C THR A 352 -20.56 18.14 -4.60
N GLN A 353 -21.18 16.98 -4.83
CA GLN A 353 -21.06 16.20 -6.07
C GLN A 353 -19.63 15.79 -6.43
N GLN A 354 -18.70 15.89 -5.46
CA GLN A 354 -17.32 15.46 -5.61
C GLN A 354 -17.17 13.95 -5.38
N PRO A 355 -16.18 13.31 -6.00
CA PRO A 355 -15.78 11.94 -5.68
C PRO A 355 -15.64 11.72 -4.17
N LEU A 356 -16.29 10.69 -3.63
CA LEU A 356 -16.08 10.32 -2.21
C LEU A 356 -14.61 10.02 -1.91
N GLY A 357 -14.22 10.09 -0.64
CA GLY A 357 -12.88 9.76 -0.17
C GLY A 357 -12.73 8.29 0.23
N GLY A 358 -11.49 7.80 0.31
CA GLY A 358 -11.18 6.51 0.92
C GLY A 358 -11.33 5.29 0.01
N LYS A 359 -10.46 4.28 0.21
CA LYS A 359 -10.42 3.04 -0.60
C LYS A 359 -11.71 2.24 -0.51
N ALA A 360 -12.29 2.15 0.69
CA ALA A 360 -13.49 1.35 0.96
C ALA A 360 -14.72 1.81 0.15
N GLN A 361 -14.79 3.10 -0.19
CA GLN A 361 -15.89 3.71 -0.95
C GLN A 361 -15.56 3.88 -2.44
N PHE A 362 -14.49 3.25 -2.94
CA PHE A 362 -13.95 3.52 -4.28
C PHE A 362 -13.67 5.01 -4.50
N GLY A 363 -13.08 5.65 -3.49
CA GLY A 363 -12.89 7.09 -3.44
C GLY A 363 -11.88 7.65 -4.44
N GLY A 364 -11.98 8.94 -4.73
CA GLY A 364 -11.02 9.67 -5.55
C GLY A 364 -9.79 10.08 -4.74
N GLN A 365 -8.68 10.37 -5.44
CA GLN A 365 -7.51 10.97 -4.81
C GLN A 365 -7.76 12.47 -4.62
N ARG A 366 -7.49 12.99 -3.43
CA ARG A 366 -7.57 14.43 -3.17
C ARG A 366 -6.51 15.16 -4.00
N PHE A 367 -6.95 16.14 -4.78
CA PHE A 367 -6.10 17.10 -5.45
C PHE A 367 -6.16 18.40 -4.65
N GLY A 368 -5.12 18.66 -3.85
CA GLY A 368 -5.09 19.77 -2.90
C GLY A 368 -4.58 21.07 -3.51
N GLU A 369 -4.59 22.12 -2.70
CA GLU A 369 -4.13 23.45 -3.09
C GLU A 369 -2.65 23.45 -3.52
N MET A 370 -1.80 22.67 -2.84
CA MET A 370 -0.39 22.56 -3.22
C MET A 370 -0.19 21.92 -4.60
N GLU A 371 -1.01 20.92 -4.95
CA GLU A 371 -0.97 20.32 -6.27
C GLU A 371 -1.55 21.24 -7.36
N VAL A 372 -2.56 22.06 -7.03
CA VAL A 372 -3.06 23.12 -7.91
C VAL A 372 -1.95 24.11 -8.24
N TRP A 373 -1.24 24.63 -7.24
CA TRP A 373 -0.11 25.54 -7.45
C TRP A 373 0.98 24.94 -8.32
N ALA A 374 1.22 23.64 -8.19
CA ALA A 374 2.18 22.94 -9.05
C ALA A 374 1.76 23.02 -10.52
N LEU A 375 0.49 22.75 -10.85
CA LEU A 375 0.00 22.83 -12.23
C LEU A 375 -0.05 24.27 -12.75
N GLU A 376 -0.39 25.24 -11.89
CA GLU A 376 -0.35 26.66 -12.23
C GLU A 376 1.08 27.10 -12.59
N ALA A 377 2.08 26.67 -11.82
CA ALA A 377 3.48 26.97 -12.09
C ALA A 377 3.97 26.37 -13.43
N TYR A 378 3.44 25.21 -13.82
CA TYR A 378 3.69 24.63 -15.14
C TYR A 378 2.95 25.35 -16.29
N GLY A 379 1.96 26.18 -15.99
CA GLY A 379 1.06 26.76 -16.99
C GLY A 379 0.11 25.74 -17.61
N ALA A 380 -0.17 24.64 -16.90
CA ALA A 380 -1.00 23.53 -17.39
C ALA A 380 -2.51 23.83 -17.25
N ALA A 381 -2.97 24.90 -17.93
CA ALA A 381 -4.32 25.44 -17.76
C ALA A 381 -5.43 24.43 -18.06
N TYR A 382 -5.34 23.69 -19.18
CA TYR A 382 -6.36 22.69 -19.55
C TYR A 382 -6.38 21.50 -18.58
N THR A 383 -5.21 21.00 -18.16
CA THR A 383 -5.11 19.91 -17.19
C THR A 383 -5.71 20.29 -15.85
N LEU A 384 -5.42 21.51 -15.38
CA LEU A 384 -5.99 22.03 -14.14
C LEU A 384 -7.51 22.20 -14.26
N GLN A 385 -7.97 22.75 -15.39
CA GLN A 385 -9.41 22.91 -15.65
C GLN A 385 -10.12 21.56 -15.62
N GLU A 386 -9.59 20.52 -16.27
CA GLU A 386 -10.17 19.17 -16.25
C GLU A 386 -10.28 18.59 -14.83
N LEU A 387 -9.24 18.77 -14.00
CA LEU A 387 -9.21 18.27 -12.63
C LEU A 387 -10.24 18.96 -11.73
N LEU A 388 -10.46 20.27 -11.93
CA LEU A 388 -11.41 21.07 -11.16
C LEU A 388 -12.86 20.95 -11.65
N THR A 389 -13.12 20.29 -12.79
CA THR A 389 -14.45 20.23 -13.40
C THR A 389 -14.85 18.78 -13.72
N VAL A 390 -14.56 18.31 -14.94
CA VAL A 390 -15.00 17.04 -15.53
C VAL A 390 -14.56 15.82 -14.72
N LYS A 391 -13.41 15.89 -14.03
CA LYS A 391 -12.91 14.80 -13.18
C LYS A 391 -13.42 14.87 -11.73
N SER A 392 -14.15 15.91 -11.36
CA SER A 392 -14.65 16.15 -10.01
C SER A 392 -16.18 16.32 -10.01
N ASP A 393 -16.67 17.56 -10.05
CA ASP A 393 -18.02 17.96 -9.69
C ASP A 393 -18.83 18.62 -10.83
N ASP A 394 -18.29 18.67 -12.06
CA ASP A 394 -19.11 19.03 -13.22
C ASP A 394 -19.98 17.83 -13.64
N ILE A 395 -21.23 17.82 -13.15
CA ILE A 395 -22.18 16.71 -13.33
C ILE A 395 -22.46 16.43 -14.82
N ASN A 396 -22.63 17.49 -15.62
CA ASN A 396 -22.96 17.34 -17.04
C ASN A 396 -21.69 17.05 -17.84
N GLY A 397 -20.60 17.78 -17.56
CA GLY A 397 -19.31 17.58 -18.22
C GLY A 397 -18.74 16.19 -17.99
N ARG A 398 -18.82 15.62 -16.78
CA ARG A 398 -18.32 14.27 -16.49
C ARG A 398 -19.07 13.19 -17.27
N ARG A 399 -20.40 13.31 -17.42
CA ARG A 399 -21.22 12.38 -18.21
C ARG A 399 -20.82 12.43 -19.68
N ARG A 400 -20.80 13.63 -20.26
CA ARG A 400 -20.45 13.83 -21.67
C ARG A 400 -19.00 13.42 -21.95
N ALA A 401 -18.08 13.65 -21.02
CA ALA A 401 -16.70 13.21 -21.15
C ALA A 401 -16.56 11.69 -21.15
N TYR A 402 -17.29 10.99 -20.27
CA TYR A 402 -17.33 9.53 -20.25
C TYR A 402 -17.86 8.96 -21.58
N GLU A 403 -18.95 9.53 -22.08
CA GLU A 403 -19.53 9.17 -23.37
C GLU A 403 -18.57 9.43 -24.53
N ALA A 404 -17.93 10.60 -24.57
CA ALA A 404 -16.95 10.97 -25.58
C ALA A 404 -15.77 9.99 -25.59
N ILE A 405 -15.26 9.61 -24.41
CA ILE A 405 -14.17 8.62 -24.29
C ILE A 405 -14.59 7.27 -24.87
N ILE A 406 -15.81 6.79 -24.58
CA ILE A 406 -16.33 5.53 -25.13
C ILE A 406 -16.47 5.62 -26.66
N LYS A 407 -16.97 6.74 -27.15
CA LYS A 407 -17.16 7.02 -28.59
C LYS A 407 -15.85 7.35 -29.31
N GLY A 408 -14.72 7.49 -28.60
CA GLY A 408 -13.45 7.91 -29.16
C GLY A 408 -13.45 9.35 -29.71
N GLN A 409 -14.35 10.19 -29.20
CA GLN A 409 -14.48 11.60 -29.54
C GLN A 409 -13.67 12.48 -28.57
N ASN A 410 -13.44 13.73 -28.97
CA ASN A 410 -12.77 14.69 -28.09
C ASN A 410 -13.66 15.05 -26.90
N ILE A 411 -13.02 15.26 -25.73
CA ILE A 411 -13.72 15.67 -24.51
C ILE A 411 -14.33 17.06 -24.76
N PRO A 412 -15.63 17.25 -24.47
CA PRO A 412 -16.29 18.54 -24.64
C PRO A 412 -15.74 19.57 -23.66
N THR A 413 -16.01 20.84 -23.92
CA THR A 413 -15.57 21.89 -23.00
C THR A 413 -16.26 21.78 -21.65
N PRO A 414 -15.52 21.91 -20.54
CA PRO A 414 -16.10 21.84 -19.21
C PRO A 414 -17.13 22.95 -18.94
N GLY A 415 -18.15 22.60 -18.17
CA GLY A 415 -19.15 23.52 -17.63
C GLY A 415 -18.71 24.15 -16.31
N ILE A 416 -19.71 24.57 -15.53
CA ILE A 416 -19.50 25.20 -14.23
C ILE A 416 -19.49 24.11 -13.14
N PRO A 417 -18.46 24.07 -12.27
CA PRO A 417 -18.40 23.18 -11.11
C PRO A 417 -19.64 23.30 -10.23
N GLU A 418 -20.16 22.18 -9.73
CA GLU A 418 -21.30 22.21 -8.81
C GLU A 418 -20.93 22.88 -7.48
N SER A 419 -19.69 22.72 -7.00
CA SER A 419 -19.20 23.42 -5.81
C SER A 419 -19.34 24.95 -5.89
N PHE A 420 -19.17 25.54 -7.07
CA PHE A 420 -19.38 26.97 -7.27
C PHE A 420 -20.86 27.36 -7.14
N LYS A 421 -21.77 26.53 -7.65
CA LYS A 421 -23.21 26.77 -7.50
C LYS A 421 -23.64 26.65 -6.03
N VAL A 422 -23.14 25.63 -5.33
CA VAL A 422 -23.36 25.44 -3.89
C VAL A 422 -22.88 26.69 -3.13
N LEU A 423 -21.66 27.16 -3.37
CA LEU A 423 -21.12 28.39 -2.77
C LEU A 423 -22.02 29.61 -2.99
N VAL A 424 -22.51 29.81 -4.21
CA VAL A 424 -23.43 30.93 -4.51
C VAL A 424 -24.72 30.82 -3.70
N LYS A 425 -25.29 29.61 -3.57
CA LYS A 425 -26.50 29.38 -2.77
C LYS A 425 -26.26 29.57 -1.29
N GLU A 426 -25.11 29.15 -0.77
CA GLU A 426 -24.71 29.38 0.62
C GLU A 426 -24.56 30.87 0.92
N LEU A 427 -23.92 31.65 0.05
CA LEU A 427 -23.82 33.11 0.22
C LEU A 427 -25.19 33.79 0.14
N GLN A 428 -26.07 33.35 -0.77
CA GLN A 428 -27.45 33.83 -0.86
C GLN A 428 -28.26 33.52 0.41
N SER A 429 -28.01 32.39 1.06
CA SER A 429 -28.63 32.03 2.35
C SER A 429 -28.27 33.01 3.48
N LEU A 430 -27.10 33.65 3.39
CA LEU A 430 -26.62 34.68 4.31
C LEU A 430 -27.10 36.10 3.93
N ALA A 431 -28.08 36.20 3.04
CA ALA A 431 -28.61 37.45 2.48
C ALA A 431 -27.57 38.28 1.69
N LEU A 432 -26.56 37.63 1.11
CA LEU A 432 -25.64 38.24 0.15
C LEU A 432 -26.10 37.93 -1.29
N ASP A 433 -26.46 38.97 -2.04
CA ASP A 433 -26.89 38.81 -3.44
C ASP A 433 -25.67 38.71 -4.37
N VAL A 434 -25.28 37.48 -4.70
CA VAL A 434 -24.22 37.17 -5.66
C VAL A 434 -24.85 36.91 -7.02
N ARG A 435 -24.42 37.67 -8.04
CA ARG A 435 -24.88 37.54 -9.43
C ARG A 435 -23.69 37.43 -10.38
N VAL A 436 -23.80 36.56 -11.38
CA VAL A 436 -22.82 36.43 -12.46
C VAL A 436 -23.31 37.25 -13.63
N GLN A 437 -22.45 38.13 -14.17
CA GLN A 437 -22.81 39.05 -15.24
C GLN A 437 -21.98 38.80 -16.50
N ASP A 438 -22.60 38.99 -17.65
CA ASP A 438 -21.90 39.03 -18.94
C ASP A 438 -21.10 40.34 -19.08
N LYS A 439 -20.36 40.46 -20.19
CA LYS A 439 -19.60 41.69 -20.50
C LYS A 439 -20.48 42.92 -20.71
N ASN A 440 -21.78 42.76 -20.90
CA ASN A 440 -22.75 43.83 -21.15
C ASN A 440 -23.51 44.22 -19.86
N GLY A 441 -23.24 43.57 -18.73
CA GLY A 441 -23.91 43.81 -17.45
C GLY A 441 -25.28 43.13 -17.33
N ASN A 442 -25.58 42.16 -18.18
CA ASN A 442 -26.77 41.32 -18.05
C ASN A 442 -26.48 40.19 -17.08
N ASP A 443 -27.42 39.93 -16.17
CA ASP A 443 -27.36 38.80 -15.24
C ASP A 443 -27.52 37.49 -16.02
N ILE A 444 -26.62 36.53 -15.77
CA ILE A 444 -26.67 35.19 -16.37
C ILE A 444 -27.24 34.21 -15.35
N ASP A 445 -28.24 33.44 -15.75
CA ASP A 445 -28.72 32.34 -14.92
C ASP A 445 -27.74 31.17 -15.01
N LEU A 446 -27.13 30.84 -13.86
CA LEU A 446 -26.20 29.72 -13.70
C LEU A 446 -26.86 28.36 -14.01
N SER A 447 -28.19 28.31 -13.96
CA SER A 447 -28.98 27.12 -14.26
C SER A 447 -29.08 26.84 -15.77
N GLU A 448 -29.03 27.89 -16.61
CA GLU A 448 -29.20 27.80 -18.06
C GLU A 448 -27.86 27.54 -18.79
N LEU A 449 -26.73 27.99 -18.22
CA LEU A 449 -25.38 27.76 -18.74
C LEU A 449 -25.00 26.27 -18.86
N CYS A 450 -25.68 25.39 -18.13
CA CYS A 450 -25.39 23.95 -18.12
C CYS A 450 -26.16 23.18 -19.21
N VAL A 451 -27.02 23.84 -19.99
CA VAL A 451 -27.97 23.21 -20.93
C VAL A 451 -27.68 23.59 -22.39
N GLU A 452 -26.65 24.39 -22.67
CA GLU A 452 -26.32 24.67 -24.07
C GLU A 452 -25.81 23.39 -24.78
N ASP A 453 -26.68 22.88 -25.65
CA ASP A 453 -26.39 22.00 -26.78
C ASP A 453 -25.52 22.75 -27.80
N ASP A 454 -24.31 23.12 -27.42
CA ASP A 454 -23.30 23.49 -28.40
C ASP A 454 -22.35 22.31 -28.57
N PRO A 455 -22.40 21.58 -29.70
CA PRO A 455 -21.50 20.48 -29.95
C PRO A 455 -20.03 20.90 -29.93
N TYR A 456 -19.69 22.20 -30.06
CA TYR A 456 -18.31 22.68 -30.03
C TYR A 456 -18.20 24.20 -29.75
N PRO A 457 -17.85 24.67 -28.54
CA PRO A 457 -17.33 26.03 -28.40
C PRO A 457 -15.83 25.98 -28.71
N ILE A 458 -15.51 25.86 -29.99
CA ILE A 458 -14.16 26.04 -30.50
C ILE A 458 -13.87 27.54 -30.55
N SER A 459 -12.83 27.97 -29.82
CA SER A 459 -12.16 29.27 -30.02
C SER A 459 -12.10 29.62 -31.51
N ARG A 460 -12.52 30.84 -31.92
CA ARG A 460 -12.54 31.30 -33.33
C ARG A 460 -11.23 31.09 -34.10
N VAL A 461 -10.13 30.80 -33.42
CA VAL A 461 -8.81 30.56 -33.99
C VAL A 461 -8.69 29.15 -34.60
N ASP A 462 -9.42 28.14 -34.09
CA ASP A 462 -9.29 26.74 -34.53
C ASP A 462 -10.39 26.28 -35.49
N ALA A 463 -11.44 27.10 -35.69
CA ALA A 463 -12.58 26.79 -36.55
C ALA A 463 -12.21 26.62 -38.04
N SER A 464 -11.14 27.28 -38.52
CA SER A 464 -10.72 27.18 -39.92
C SER A 464 -10.00 25.86 -40.24
N ALA A 465 -9.23 25.33 -39.27
CA ALA A 465 -8.50 24.07 -39.42
C ALA A 465 -9.44 22.85 -39.34
N ILE A 466 -10.52 22.98 -38.58
CA ILE A 466 -11.48 21.90 -38.32
C ILE A 466 -12.54 21.81 -39.43
N ALA A 467 -12.93 22.94 -40.03
CA ALA A 467 -13.85 22.97 -41.18
C ALA A 467 -13.31 22.23 -42.42
N GLU A 468 -11.98 22.13 -42.58
CA GLU A 468 -11.37 21.36 -43.66
C GLU A 468 -11.46 19.85 -43.42
N ALA A 469 -11.39 19.42 -42.15
CA ALA A 469 -11.42 18.02 -41.74
C ALA A 469 -12.84 17.40 -41.69
N LEU A 470 -13.85 18.19 -41.30
CA LEU A 470 -15.25 17.75 -41.14
C LEU A 470 -16.02 17.55 -42.45
N SER A 471 -15.43 17.85 -43.61
CA SER A 471 -16.04 17.57 -44.92
C SER A 471 -16.12 16.07 -45.27
N LYS A 472 -15.67 15.17 -44.37
CA LYS A 472 -15.55 13.72 -44.62
C LYS A 472 -15.91 12.84 -43.42
N SER A 473 -17.14 12.87 -42.92
CA SER A 473 -17.84 11.70 -42.35
C SER A 473 -19.10 12.14 -41.64
N GLY A 474 -20.26 11.66 -42.09
CA GLY A 474 -21.52 11.71 -41.36
C GLY A 474 -21.84 10.35 -40.76
N ASP A 475 -22.35 10.36 -39.53
CA ASP A 475 -23.58 9.70 -39.05
C ASP A 475 -23.45 9.36 -37.55
N GLU A 476 -24.47 9.75 -36.79
CA GLU A 476 -24.64 9.55 -35.34
C GLU A 476 -25.77 8.55 -35.09
N ASP A 477 -25.64 7.74 -34.03
CA ASP A 477 -26.76 7.13 -33.31
C ASP A 477 -26.41 7.02 -31.80
N GLU A 478 -27.44 7.22 -30.98
CA GLU A 478 -27.49 7.41 -29.52
C GLU A 478 -27.27 6.14 -28.69
N LEU A 479 -26.91 6.29 -27.39
CA LEU A 479 -27.24 5.39 -26.27
C LEU A 479 -26.80 6.04 -24.93
N GLU A 480 -27.76 6.29 -24.02
CA GLU A 480 -27.53 6.66 -22.60
C GLU A 480 -27.74 5.45 -21.69
N ASP A 481 -27.02 5.39 -20.56
CA ASP A 481 -27.46 4.59 -19.41
C ASP A 481 -27.13 5.30 -18.08
N SER A 482 -28.03 5.11 -17.12
CA SER A 482 -28.20 5.90 -15.89
C SER A 482 -27.51 5.27 -14.68
N ASN A 483 -26.82 6.07 -13.86
CA ASN A 483 -26.28 5.64 -12.57
C ASN A 483 -26.53 6.72 -11.49
N GLN A 484 -27.59 6.53 -10.71
CA GLN A 484 -27.73 7.08 -9.37
C GLN A 484 -28.05 5.92 -8.41
N ILE A 485 -27.35 5.84 -7.28
CA ILE A 485 -27.64 4.88 -6.21
C ILE A 485 -28.34 5.63 -5.08
N LEU A 486 -29.43 5.04 -4.62
CA LEU A 486 -30.27 5.47 -3.50
C LEU A 486 -29.92 4.60 -2.27
N ASP A 487 -30.23 5.08 -1.07
CA ASP A 487 -30.09 4.37 0.21
C ASP A 487 -31.05 3.16 0.33
N GLU A 488 -30.98 2.44 1.45
CA GLU A 488 -31.79 1.23 1.72
C GLU A 488 -33.31 1.48 1.71
N ASP A 489 -33.76 2.73 1.81
CA ASP A 489 -35.17 3.14 1.76
C ASP A 489 -35.57 3.83 0.43
N GLY A 490 -34.66 3.97 -0.54
CA GLY A 490 -34.92 4.61 -1.83
C GLY A 490 -34.83 6.15 -1.81
N ASN A 491 -34.21 6.74 -0.79
CA ASN A 491 -33.88 8.16 -0.75
C ASN A 491 -32.41 8.38 -1.19
N PRO A 492 -32.01 9.59 -1.58
CA PRO A 492 -30.58 9.94 -1.67
C PRO A 492 -29.92 9.75 -0.29
N ILE A 493 -28.78 9.03 -0.22
CA ILE A 493 -28.04 8.77 1.03
C ILE A 493 -27.53 10.08 1.63
N GLU A 494 -28.17 10.64 2.67
CA GLU A 494 -27.65 11.82 3.39
C GLU A 494 -26.32 11.51 4.09
N ASP A 495 -25.36 12.42 3.93
CA ASP A 495 -24.04 12.38 4.59
C ASP A 495 -24.25 12.61 6.10
N ASP A 496 -24.03 11.58 6.93
CA ASP A 496 -23.78 11.79 8.37
C ASP A 496 -22.39 12.42 8.50
N GLU A 497 -22.35 13.66 9.00
CA GLU A 497 -21.10 14.35 9.38
C GLU A 497 -20.40 13.53 10.47
N THR A 498 -19.44 12.70 10.09
CA THR A 498 -18.44 12.20 11.05
C THR A 498 -17.50 13.35 11.35
N GLU A 499 -17.66 13.89 12.55
CA GLU A 499 -16.68 14.72 13.26
C GLU A 499 -15.27 14.10 13.12
N ASP A 500 -14.34 14.92 12.62
CA ASP A 500 -12.91 14.91 12.85
C ASP A 500 -12.27 13.60 13.35
N ASP A 501 -11.83 12.76 12.41
CA ASP A 501 -10.96 11.59 12.66
C ASP A 501 -9.46 11.98 12.80
N ASP A 502 -9.19 13.17 13.35
CA ASP A 502 -7.82 13.69 13.59
C ASP A 502 -7.37 13.64 15.06
N GLU A 503 -8.13 12.99 15.98
CA GLU A 503 -7.72 12.81 17.38
C GLU A 503 -7.59 11.35 17.87
N LEU A 504 -7.38 10.37 16.98
CA LEU A 504 -7.10 8.97 17.40
C LEU A 504 -5.66 8.49 17.14
N PHE A 505 -4.68 9.40 17.16
CA PHE A 505 -3.26 9.05 17.31
C PHE A 505 -2.57 9.98 18.33
N GLY A 506 -2.90 9.81 19.61
CA GLY A 506 -2.13 10.47 20.67
C GLY A 506 -2.75 10.34 22.06
N LYS A 507 -2.65 9.16 22.69
CA LYS A 507 -2.53 8.92 24.15
C LYS A 507 -2.83 7.46 24.50
N GLU A 508 -1.90 6.56 24.22
CA GLU A 508 -1.78 5.29 24.96
C GLU A 508 -0.30 4.89 25.00
N GLU A 509 0.47 5.60 25.80
CA GLU A 509 1.73 5.11 26.38
C GLU A 509 2.08 6.08 27.50
N ASP A 510 1.61 5.79 28.71
CA ASP A 510 2.19 6.18 30.01
C ASP A 510 1.18 5.82 31.10
N ASP A 511 1.12 4.53 31.49
CA ASP A 511 0.63 4.10 32.82
C ASP A 511 0.85 2.58 32.98
N ALA A 512 2.11 2.15 32.97
CA ALA A 512 2.47 0.79 33.35
C ALA A 512 3.90 0.64 33.90
N TYR A 513 4.35 1.55 34.77
CA TYR A 513 5.45 1.24 35.70
C TYR A 513 5.16 1.86 37.07
N GLY A 514 5.05 0.99 38.06
CA GLY A 514 4.70 1.35 39.44
C GLY A 514 5.74 2.25 40.09
N THR A 515 5.24 3.30 40.73
CA THR A 515 5.98 4.12 41.69
C THR A 515 5.92 3.47 43.07
N GLU A 516 6.95 2.66 43.37
CA GLU A 516 7.36 2.41 44.75
C GLU A 516 8.71 3.09 45.01
N PHE A 517 8.78 3.81 46.14
CA PHE A 517 9.98 4.31 46.82
C PHE A 517 10.80 5.41 46.12
N PHE A 518 10.72 6.65 46.63
CA PHE A 518 11.77 7.29 47.42
C PHE A 518 11.20 8.53 48.13
N ASP A 519 11.21 8.46 49.45
CA ASP A 519 11.07 9.56 50.39
C ASP A 519 12.43 10.26 50.45
N ASP A 520 12.47 11.58 50.25
CA ASP A 520 13.57 12.42 50.71
C ASP A 520 13.02 13.82 51.00
N GLY A 521 12.73 14.04 52.27
CA GLY A 521 12.61 15.36 52.86
C GLY A 521 13.97 16.01 53.10
N ASP A 522 13.87 17.31 53.36
CA ASP A 522 14.85 18.21 53.96
C ASP A 522 15.96 18.82 53.08
N GLY A 523 15.96 20.16 53.08
CA GLY A 523 17.11 20.86 53.64
C GLY A 523 17.81 21.87 52.74
N ASP A 524 17.51 23.14 52.99
CA ASP A 524 18.44 24.27 53.08
C ASP A 524 19.45 24.58 51.94
N GLY A 525 19.36 25.83 51.46
CA GLY A 525 20.46 26.76 51.75
C GLY A 525 21.27 27.33 50.57
N ALA A 526 21.16 28.66 50.48
CA ALA A 526 22.23 29.64 50.19
C ALA A 526 22.72 29.87 48.74
N ASP A 527 22.52 31.14 48.31
CA ASP A 527 23.49 32.10 47.77
C ASP A 527 24.66 31.57 46.89
N GLU A 528 24.61 31.85 45.58
CA GLU A 528 25.33 32.95 44.88
C GLU A 528 25.00 32.95 43.37
#